data_AF-X1JYW4-F1
#
_entry.id   AF-X1JYW4-F1
#
_cell.length_a   1.000
_cell.length_b   1.000
_cell.length_c   1.000
_cell.angle_alpha   90.00
_cell.angle_beta   90.00
_cell.angle_gamma   90.00
#
_symmetry.space_group_name_H-M   'P 1'
#
loop_
_entity.id
_entity.type
_entity.pdbx_description
1 polymer ?
#
loop_
_entity_poly.entity_id
_entity_poly.type
_entity_poly.pdbx_seq_one_letter_code
_entity_poly.pdbx_strand_id
1 'polypeptide(L)'
;AVTVAAKSDLAEVVVCMLGSSSHKYGLIHRGTLVRKMHTSYRHTFRTIGNIPLGKVENGKITMFQTDYHKRKKSETRTLLKFEEKIGLVYSYPGMTNDIINFYIDKEYRGIVLAGTGLGHTSTYIFDSIKRAIEEGIIILMVTQCLNGFVGMDVYSTGRNLTQLGVIPGKNLLPEVAYVKLGWVLGQTQNPDEIKSLLLKNIAGEFLEREIPISFNYNTDEL
;
A
#
# COMPACT_ATOMS: atom_id res chain seq x y z
N ALA A 1 18.86 12.35 4.51
CA ALA A 1 17.67 13.21 4.35
C ALA A 1 18.04 14.60 3.82
N VAL A 2 18.77 15.44 4.57
CA VAL A 2 19.10 16.83 4.17
C VAL A 2 19.74 16.92 2.78
N THR A 3 20.74 16.10 2.49
CA THR A 3 21.39 16.06 1.16
C THR A 3 20.39 15.79 0.04
N VAL A 4 19.46 14.86 0.23
CA VAL A 4 18.43 14.52 -0.77
C VAL A 4 17.51 15.71 -0.99
N ALA A 5 16.98 16.31 0.07
CA ALA A 5 16.11 17.48 -0.03
C ALA A 5 16.79 18.69 -0.70
N ALA A 6 18.06 18.94 -0.37
CA ALA A 6 18.80 20.10 -0.84
C ALA A 6 19.32 19.95 -2.28
N LYS A 7 19.77 18.75 -2.67
CA LYS A 7 20.54 18.54 -3.91
C LYS A 7 19.85 17.69 -4.96
N SER A 8 18.82 16.93 -4.62
CA SER A 8 18.10 16.10 -5.59
C SER A 8 17.07 16.91 -6.40
N ASP A 9 16.81 16.46 -7.62
CA ASP A 9 15.64 16.86 -8.41
C ASP A 9 14.39 16.03 -8.09
N LEU A 10 14.42 15.14 -7.10
CA LEU A 10 13.27 14.35 -6.67
C LEU A 10 12.19 15.23 -6.03
N ALA A 11 10.94 15.02 -6.44
CA ALA A 11 9.75 15.76 -6.01
C ALA A 11 8.61 14.83 -5.55
N GLU A 12 8.96 13.82 -4.75
CA GLU A 12 8.03 12.88 -4.11
C GLU A 12 8.24 12.85 -2.59
N VAL A 13 7.25 12.30 -1.87
CA VAL A 13 7.44 11.94 -0.47
C VAL A 13 8.30 10.67 -0.41
N VAL A 14 9.44 10.76 0.27
CA VAL A 14 10.41 9.66 0.38
C VAL A 14 10.83 9.43 1.82
N VAL A 15 11.19 8.19 2.11
CA VAL A 15 11.86 7.80 3.36
C VAL A 15 13.35 7.62 3.04
N CYS A 16 14.20 8.39 3.73
CA CYS A 16 15.65 8.26 3.63
C CYS A 16 16.20 7.62 4.90
N MET A 17 16.53 6.33 4.84
CA MET A 17 17.01 5.56 6.00
C MET A 17 18.26 4.76 5.65
N LEU A 18 18.94 4.22 6.67
CA LEU A 18 20.18 3.48 6.49
C LEU A 18 19.97 2.25 5.60
N GLY A 19 20.85 2.06 4.63
CA GLY A 19 20.86 0.86 3.78
C GLY A 19 21.73 -0.27 4.31
N SER A 20 22.63 0.01 5.24
CA SER A 20 23.53 -0.96 5.86
C SER A 20 23.63 -0.79 7.37
N SER A 21 24.06 -1.85 8.06
CA SER A 21 24.33 -1.83 9.52
C SER A 21 25.51 -0.94 9.90
N SER A 22 26.46 -0.75 8.98
CA SER A 22 27.73 -0.05 9.19
C SER A 22 27.69 1.46 8.92
N HIS A 23 26.50 2.07 8.80
CA HIS A 23 26.33 3.51 8.57
C HIS A 23 26.99 4.06 7.30
N LYS A 24 27.28 3.19 6.31
CA LYS A 24 28.00 3.60 5.09
C LYS A 24 27.16 4.48 4.17
N TYR A 25 25.89 4.11 3.98
CA TYR A 25 25.00 4.79 3.04
C TYR A 25 23.54 4.77 3.50
N GLY A 26 22.77 5.72 2.98
CA GLY A 26 21.31 5.75 3.09
C GLY A 26 20.65 5.34 1.78
N LEU A 27 19.52 4.67 1.86
CA LEU A 27 18.63 4.40 0.73
C LEU A 27 17.50 5.42 0.71
N ILE A 28 17.05 5.73 -0.50
CA ILE A 28 15.92 6.62 -0.78
C ILE A 28 14.76 5.73 -1.21
N HIS A 29 13.78 5.56 -0.35
CA HIS A 29 12.59 4.75 -0.63
C HIS A 29 11.43 5.65 -1.02
N ARG A 30 10.67 5.26 -2.06
CA ARG A 30 9.36 5.87 -2.33
C ARG A 30 8.46 5.65 -1.10
N GLY A 31 7.87 6.72 -0.58
CA GLY A 31 7.17 6.69 0.71
C GLY A 31 5.98 5.73 0.77
N THR A 32 5.37 5.43 -0.37
CA THR A 32 4.21 4.53 -0.50
C THR A 32 4.59 3.08 -0.80
N LEU A 33 5.88 2.76 -0.94
CA LEU A 33 6.37 1.41 -1.15
C LEU A 33 7.34 0.97 -0.04
N VAL A 34 7.45 1.73 1.04
CA VAL A 34 8.41 1.46 2.12
C VAL A 34 7.71 0.85 3.34
N ARG A 35 8.30 -0.20 3.91
CA ARG A 35 7.85 -0.80 5.17
C ARG A 35 9.03 -1.01 6.12
N LYS A 36 8.77 -0.83 7.42
CA LYS A 36 9.71 -1.20 8.48
C LYS A 36 9.63 -2.72 8.69
N MET A 37 10.60 -3.46 8.16
CA MET A 37 10.61 -4.93 8.13
C MET A 37 11.27 -5.60 9.34
N HIS A 38 11.89 -4.83 10.23
CA HIS A 38 12.60 -5.36 11.39
C HIS A 38 12.38 -4.46 12.62
N THR A 39 12.28 -5.05 13.79
CA THR A 39 12.00 -4.31 15.04
C THR A 39 13.19 -3.44 15.48
N SER A 40 14.42 -3.96 15.38
CA SER A 40 15.65 -3.31 15.86
C SER A 40 16.76 -2.99 14.83
N TYR A 41 16.83 -3.67 13.68
CA TYR A 41 17.93 -3.44 12.73
C TYR A 41 17.92 -2.04 12.16
N ARG A 42 19.12 -1.50 11.94
CA ARG A 42 19.30 -0.14 11.41
C ARG A 42 18.82 0.00 9.97
N HIS A 43 19.05 -1.02 9.14
CA HIS A 43 18.59 -1.12 7.75
C HIS A 43 17.19 -1.74 7.64
N THR A 44 16.31 -1.40 8.58
CA THR A 44 14.99 -2.02 8.70
C THR A 44 14.00 -1.60 7.61
N PHE A 45 14.18 -0.42 7.01
CA PHE A 45 13.24 0.04 6.00
C PHE A 45 13.60 -0.59 4.66
N ARG A 46 12.62 -1.26 4.05
CA ARG A 46 12.76 -1.91 2.74
C ARG A 46 11.71 -1.36 1.80
N THR A 47 12.08 -1.20 0.54
CA THR A 47 11.11 -1.01 -0.53
C THR A 47 10.49 -2.37 -0.83
N ILE A 48 9.17 -2.44 -0.94
CA ILE A 48 8.43 -3.68 -1.17
C ILE A 48 7.84 -3.64 -2.59
N GLY A 49 7.96 -4.75 -3.32
CA GLY A 49 7.52 -4.86 -4.72
C GLY A 49 8.37 -4.11 -5.75
N ASN A 50 9.29 -3.23 -5.32
CA ASN A 50 10.24 -2.52 -6.17
C ASN A 50 11.61 -2.38 -5.46
N ILE A 51 12.60 -1.84 -6.14
CA ILE A 51 13.88 -1.43 -5.57
C ILE A 51 13.80 0.01 -5.01
N PRO A 52 14.74 0.45 -4.16
CA PRO A 52 14.85 1.86 -3.78
C PRO A 52 14.97 2.79 -5.00
N LEU A 53 14.56 4.06 -4.84
CA LEU A 53 14.72 5.07 -5.89
C LEU A 53 16.19 5.42 -6.11
N GLY A 54 17.00 5.37 -5.05
CA GLY A 54 18.42 5.65 -5.10
C GLY A 54 19.13 5.46 -3.76
N LYS A 55 20.40 5.86 -3.75
CA LYS A 55 21.32 5.81 -2.62
C LYS A 55 21.95 7.18 -2.39
N VAL A 56 22.22 7.50 -1.13
CA VAL A 56 23.05 8.63 -0.70
C VAL A 56 24.24 8.14 0.11
N GLU A 57 25.45 8.48 -0.33
CA GLU A 57 26.71 8.04 0.27
C GLU A 57 27.73 9.17 0.15
N ASN A 58 28.36 9.56 1.27
CA ASN A 58 29.35 10.66 1.31
C ASN A 58 28.86 11.95 0.63
N GLY A 59 27.56 12.27 0.75
CA GLY A 59 26.95 13.45 0.14
C GLY A 59 26.67 13.35 -1.37
N LYS A 60 27.04 12.24 -2.02
CA LYS A 60 26.70 11.93 -3.41
C LYS A 60 25.38 11.17 -3.46
N ILE A 61 24.51 11.55 -4.40
CA ILE A 61 23.24 10.88 -4.67
C ILE A 61 23.40 10.07 -5.97
N THR A 62 23.05 8.80 -5.93
CA THR A 62 22.99 7.90 -7.09
C THR A 62 21.57 7.38 -7.21
N MET A 63 20.88 7.71 -8.30
CA MET A 63 19.52 7.20 -8.56
C MET A 63 19.59 5.84 -9.27
N PHE A 64 18.84 4.86 -8.78
CA PHE A 64 18.71 3.54 -9.40
C PHE A 64 17.58 3.48 -10.41
N GLN A 65 16.56 4.33 -10.21
CA GLN A 65 15.39 4.43 -11.09
C GLN A 65 15.32 5.81 -11.72
N THR A 66 14.70 5.90 -12.90
CA THR A 66 14.41 7.16 -13.59
C THR A 66 12.93 7.55 -13.55
N ASP A 67 12.06 6.60 -13.18
CA ASP A 67 10.61 6.79 -13.06
C ASP A 67 10.23 7.35 -11.69
N TYR A 68 10.49 8.64 -11.51
CA TYR A 68 10.06 9.42 -10.35
C TYR A 68 9.70 10.84 -10.75
N HIS A 69 8.87 11.50 -9.94
CA HIS A 69 8.50 12.89 -10.18
C HIS A 69 9.72 13.81 -10.01
N LYS A 70 10.06 14.53 -11.07
CA LYS A 70 11.13 15.53 -11.07
C LYS A 70 10.62 16.91 -10.67
N ARG A 71 11.51 17.67 -10.03
CA ARG A 71 11.31 19.04 -9.59
C ARG A 71 10.92 19.88 -10.79
N LYS A 72 9.79 20.56 -10.66
CA LYS A 72 9.27 21.52 -11.63
C LYS A 72 8.76 22.75 -10.90
N LYS A 73 8.64 23.88 -11.61
CA LYS A 73 7.97 25.06 -11.08
C LYS A 73 6.46 24.79 -11.09
N SER A 74 5.93 24.35 -9.96
CA SER A 74 4.49 24.15 -9.75
C SER A 74 4.13 24.42 -8.30
N GLU A 75 2.91 24.88 -8.06
CA GLU A 75 2.37 25.01 -6.72
C GLU A 75 2.04 23.64 -6.13
N THR A 76 2.38 23.46 -4.85
CA THR A 76 1.95 22.30 -4.07
C THR A 76 0.51 22.50 -3.63
N ARG A 77 -0.36 21.54 -3.94
CA ARG A 77 -1.75 21.51 -3.46
C ARG A 77 -1.89 20.45 -2.38
N THR A 78 -2.67 20.76 -1.35
CA THR A 78 -2.94 19.84 -0.25
C THR A 78 -4.39 19.38 -0.30
N LEU A 79 -4.58 18.05 -0.21
CA LEU A 79 -5.89 17.42 -0.08
C LEU A 79 -5.92 16.72 1.27
N LEU A 80 -6.36 17.47 2.29
CA LEU A 80 -6.17 17.13 3.70
C LEU A 80 -7.33 16.33 4.31
N LYS A 81 -8.46 16.21 3.61
CA LYS A 81 -9.61 15.46 4.12
C LYS A 81 -9.25 13.98 4.24
N PHE A 82 -9.65 13.36 5.33
CA PHE A 82 -9.40 11.94 5.62
C PHE A 82 -10.58 11.39 6.40
N GLU A 83 -11.07 10.21 6.01
CA GLU A 83 -12.06 9.45 6.76
C GLU A 83 -11.36 8.56 7.78
N GLU A 84 -11.70 8.72 9.05
CA GLU A 84 -11.06 8.02 10.17
C GLU A 84 -11.75 6.68 10.49
N LYS A 85 -13.01 6.51 10.08
CA LYS A 85 -13.81 5.30 10.30
C LYS A 85 -13.44 4.19 9.32
N ILE A 86 -12.16 3.80 9.31
CA ILE A 86 -11.59 2.76 8.46
C ILE A 86 -10.97 1.66 9.32
N GLY A 87 -11.20 0.39 8.95
CA GLY A 87 -10.59 -0.78 9.57
C GLY A 87 -9.44 -1.35 8.73
N LEU A 88 -8.41 -1.89 9.38
CA LEU A 88 -7.42 -2.78 8.75
C LEU A 88 -7.52 -4.15 9.41
N VAL A 89 -8.03 -5.13 8.66
CA VAL A 89 -8.35 -6.47 9.16
C VAL A 89 -7.45 -7.49 8.47
N TYR A 90 -6.64 -8.20 9.25
CA TYR A 90 -5.83 -9.32 8.75
C TYR A 90 -6.64 -10.60 8.80
N SER A 91 -6.79 -11.27 7.67
CA SER A 91 -7.45 -12.57 7.59
C SER A 91 -6.62 -13.64 8.32
N TYR A 92 -7.28 -14.52 9.08
CA TYR A 92 -6.62 -15.63 9.75
C TYR A 92 -7.54 -16.86 9.84
N PRO A 93 -7.00 -18.08 10.00
CA PRO A 93 -7.80 -19.27 10.22
C PRO A 93 -8.70 -19.13 11.45
N GLY A 94 -10.00 -19.37 11.29
CA GLY A 94 -10.98 -19.25 12.37
C GLY A 94 -11.56 -17.84 12.57
N MET A 95 -11.27 -16.87 11.69
CA MET A 95 -11.99 -15.60 11.69
C MET A 95 -13.50 -15.82 11.50
N THR A 96 -14.30 -15.20 12.35
CA THR A 96 -15.77 -15.27 12.34
C THR A 96 -16.38 -13.98 11.79
N ASN A 97 -17.67 -14.05 11.48
CA ASN A 97 -18.49 -12.90 11.02
C ASN A 97 -18.46 -11.73 12.01
N ASP A 98 -18.26 -11.99 13.31
CA ASP A 98 -18.30 -10.99 14.38
C ASP A 98 -17.31 -9.84 14.15
N ILE A 99 -16.14 -10.14 13.57
CA ILE A 99 -15.12 -9.13 13.30
C ILE A 99 -15.61 -8.12 12.27
N ILE A 100 -16.20 -8.60 11.16
CA ILE A 100 -16.72 -7.70 10.12
C ILE A 100 -18.01 -7.02 10.60
N ASN A 101 -18.90 -7.75 11.28
CA ASN A 101 -20.11 -7.18 11.88
C ASN A 101 -19.80 -6.06 12.86
N PHE A 102 -18.74 -6.16 13.66
CA PHE A 102 -18.31 -5.08 14.53
C PHE A 102 -18.06 -3.78 13.76
N TYR A 103 -17.39 -3.83 12.61
CA TYR A 103 -17.15 -2.64 11.78
C TYR A 103 -18.45 -2.10 11.19
N ILE A 104 -19.36 -2.98 10.77
CA ILE A 104 -20.69 -2.60 10.28
C ILE A 104 -21.47 -1.87 11.38
N ASP A 105 -21.64 -2.51 12.54
CA ASP A 105 -22.43 -2.01 13.66
C ASP A 105 -21.81 -0.76 14.33
N LYS A 106 -20.52 -0.47 14.07
CA LYS A 106 -19.83 0.76 14.47
C LYS A 106 -19.74 1.82 13.38
N GLU A 107 -20.50 1.63 12.30
CA GLU A 107 -20.68 2.55 11.18
C GLU A 107 -19.35 2.92 10.51
N TYR A 108 -18.48 1.92 10.33
CA TYR A 108 -17.26 2.12 9.56
C TYR A 108 -17.58 2.34 8.09
N ARG A 109 -16.79 3.18 7.42
CA ARG A 109 -16.98 3.55 6.01
C ARG A 109 -16.15 2.72 5.06
N GLY A 110 -15.09 2.10 5.55
CA GLY A 110 -14.25 1.23 4.76
C GLY A 110 -13.47 0.22 5.58
N ILE A 111 -13.13 -0.90 4.95
CA ILE A 111 -12.31 -1.97 5.51
C ILE A 111 -11.23 -2.33 4.48
N VAL A 112 -9.98 -2.25 4.90
CA VAL A 112 -8.89 -2.93 4.19
C VAL A 112 -8.80 -4.34 4.74
N LEU A 113 -9.03 -5.32 3.88
CA LEU A 113 -8.91 -6.74 4.22
C LEU A 113 -7.57 -7.24 3.70
N ALA A 114 -6.61 -7.45 4.60
CA ALA A 114 -5.35 -8.11 4.30
C ALA A 114 -5.60 -9.62 4.24
N GLY A 115 -5.97 -10.09 3.05
CA GLY A 115 -6.25 -11.47 2.74
C GLY A 115 -5.00 -12.33 2.57
N THR A 116 -5.21 -13.64 2.50
CA THR A 116 -4.16 -14.63 2.32
C THR A 116 -3.78 -14.77 0.83
N GLY A 117 -2.51 -15.05 0.54
CA GLY A 117 -2.02 -15.36 -0.81
C GLY A 117 -2.41 -14.29 -1.84
N LEU A 118 -3.14 -14.71 -2.89
CA LEU A 118 -3.64 -13.84 -3.96
C LEU A 118 -4.86 -12.97 -3.58
N GLY A 119 -5.13 -12.74 -2.29
CA GLY A 119 -6.26 -11.93 -1.84
C GLY A 119 -7.51 -12.76 -1.55
N HIS A 120 -7.38 -13.74 -0.67
CA HIS A 120 -8.49 -14.58 -0.21
C HIS A 120 -8.82 -14.36 1.27
N THR A 121 -10.02 -14.75 1.65
CA THR A 121 -10.42 -14.93 3.04
C THR A 121 -11.32 -16.16 3.16
N SER A 122 -11.67 -16.53 4.39
CA SER A 122 -12.56 -17.65 4.65
C SER A 122 -13.96 -17.39 4.08
N THR A 123 -14.57 -18.40 3.46
CA THR A 123 -15.96 -18.31 2.99
C THR A 123 -16.95 -18.11 4.13
N TYR A 124 -16.58 -18.45 5.37
CA TYR A 124 -17.43 -18.26 6.54
C TYR A 124 -17.78 -16.80 6.82
N ILE A 125 -16.97 -15.84 6.34
CA ILE A 125 -17.23 -14.41 6.55
C ILE A 125 -17.92 -13.73 5.36
N PHE A 126 -18.30 -14.48 4.32
CA PHE A 126 -18.85 -13.90 3.10
C PHE A 126 -20.21 -13.23 3.34
N ASP A 127 -21.01 -13.75 4.27
CA ASP A 127 -22.31 -13.16 4.62
C ASP A 127 -22.12 -11.76 5.24
N SER A 128 -21.17 -11.60 6.17
CA SER A 128 -20.85 -10.27 6.70
C SER A 128 -20.18 -9.35 5.68
N ILE A 129 -19.36 -9.88 4.77
CA ILE A 129 -18.79 -9.08 3.66
C ILE A 129 -19.91 -8.56 2.76
N LYS A 130 -20.85 -9.43 2.40
CA LYS A 130 -22.02 -9.06 1.60
C LYS A 130 -22.83 -7.97 2.29
N ARG A 131 -23.17 -8.17 3.58
CA ARG A 131 -23.89 -7.17 4.39
C ARG A 131 -23.14 -5.83 4.44
N ALA A 132 -21.83 -5.85 4.68
CA ALA A 132 -21.02 -4.63 4.72
C ALA A 132 -21.11 -3.85 3.40
N ILE A 133 -21.04 -4.53 2.25
CA ILE A 133 -21.13 -3.89 0.93
C ILE A 133 -22.54 -3.36 0.67
N GLU A 134 -23.59 -4.09 1.08
CA GLU A 134 -24.99 -3.64 0.99
C GLU A 134 -25.25 -2.40 1.86
N GLU A 135 -24.58 -2.29 3.01
CA GLU A 135 -24.60 -1.10 3.89
C GLU A 135 -23.65 0.03 3.43
N GLY A 136 -23.02 -0.12 2.25
CA GLY A 136 -22.20 0.91 1.63
C GLY A 136 -20.76 1.01 2.16
N ILE A 137 -20.29 0.01 2.90
CA ILE A 137 -18.90 -0.08 3.35
C ILE A 137 -18.00 -0.53 2.20
N ILE A 138 -16.96 0.25 1.95
CA ILE A 138 -16.00 -0.06 0.89
C ILE A 138 -14.98 -1.08 1.41
N ILE A 139 -14.92 -2.25 0.79
CA ILE A 139 -13.94 -3.28 1.13
C ILE A 139 -12.84 -3.34 0.07
N LEU A 140 -11.61 -3.04 0.48
CA LEU A 140 -10.41 -3.11 -0.34
C LEU A 140 -9.56 -4.32 0.06
N MET A 141 -9.43 -5.29 -0.85
CA MET A 141 -8.62 -6.48 -0.65
C MET A 141 -7.15 -6.21 -0.98
N VAL A 142 -6.27 -6.56 -0.05
CA VAL A 142 -4.80 -6.57 -0.23
C VAL A 142 -4.24 -7.90 0.25
N THR A 143 -2.96 -8.17 -0.01
CA THR A 143 -2.31 -9.40 0.47
C THR A 143 -1.52 -9.16 1.75
N GLN A 144 -1.65 -10.08 2.71
CA GLN A 144 -0.80 -10.11 3.89
C GLN A 144 0.63 -10.61 3.58
N CYS A 145 0.88 -11.15 2.39
CA CYS A 145 2.20 -11.62 1.96
C CYS A 145 3.22 -10.48 1.76
N LEU A 146 2.74 -9.23 1.74
CA LEU A 146 3.48 -7.99 1.48
C LEU A 146 4.04 -7.88 0.05
N ASN A 147 4.69 -8.93 -0.45
CA ASN A 147 5.18 -9.02 -1.82
C ASN A 147 4.16 -9.73 -2.71
N GLY A 148 4.11 -9.29 -3.97
CA GLY A 148 3.19 -9.82 -4.99
C GLY A 148 1.87 -9.05 -5.07
N PHE A 149 1.00 -9.52 -5.96
CA PHE A 149 -0.29 -8.92 -6.29
C PHE A 149 -1.44 -9.76 -5.77
N VAL A 150 -2.57 -9.12 -5.44
CA VAL A 150 -3.84 -9.85 -5.39
C VAL A 150 -4.22 -10.28 -6.80
N GLY A 151 -4.69 -11.52 -6.93
CA GLY A 151 -5.11 -12.19 -8.17
C GLY A 151 -6.44 -12.89 -7.95
N MET A 152 -7.47 -12.09 -7.64
CA MET A 152 -8.78 -12.58 -7.23
C MET A 152 -9.55 -13.27 -8.36
N ASP A 153 -9.11 -13.15 -9.62
CA ASP A 153 -9.68 -13.82 -10.78
C ASP A 153 -9.25 -15.29 -10.91
N VAL A 154 -8.13 -15.68 -10.31
CA VAL A 154 -7.53 -17.03 -10.44
C VAL A 154 -8.39 -18.12 -9.79
N TYR A 155 -8.81 -17.92 -8.55
CA TYR A 155 -9.57 -18.92 -7.77
C TYR A 155 -11.03 -18.52 -7.58
N SER A 156 -11.91 -19.51 -7.42
CA SER A 156 -13.35 -19.28 -7.26
C SER A 156 -13.68 -18.39 -6.05
N THR A 157 -12.96 -18.56 -4.95
CA THR A 157 -13.12 -17.74 -3.74
C THR A 157 -12.87 -16.25 -4.01
N GLY A 158 -11.82 -15.91 -4.76
CA GLY A 158 -11.54 -14.54 -5.17
C GLY A 158 -12.59 -13.98 -6.14
N ARG A 159 -13.07 -14.79 -7.09
CA ARG A 159 -14.11 -14.38 -8.03
C ARG A 159 -15.42 -14.07 -7.32
N ASN A 160 -15.79 -14.90 -6.34
CA ASN A 160 -16.96 -14.68 -5.51
C ASN A 160 -16.84 -13.36 -4.71
N LEU A 161 -15.68 -13.08 -4.10
CA LEU A 161 -15.44 -11.82 -3.40
C LEU A 161 -15.57 -10.61 -4.34
N THR A 162 -15.05 -10.72 -5.56
CA THR A 162 -15.19 -9.67 -6.58
C THR A 162 -16.65 -9.45 -6.95
N GLN A 163 -17.42 -10.53 -7.13
CA GLN A 163 -18.86 -10.48 -7.41
C GLN A 163 -19.65 -9.86 -6.26
N LEU A 164 -19.24 -10.07 -5.01
CA LEU A 164 -19.84 -9.41 -3.84
C LEU A 164 -19.59 -7.90 -3.84
N GLY A 165 -18.57 -7.41 -4.55
CA GLY A 165 -18.21 -5.99 -4.63
C GLY A 165 -16.88 -5.63 -3.95
N VAL A 166 -16.11 -6.62 -3.49
CA VAL A 166 -14.77 -6.39 -2.93
C VAL A 166 -13.83 -5.87 -4.03
N ILE A 167 -13.11 -4.80 -3.74
CA ILE A 167 -12.20 -4.14 -4.70
C ILE A 167 -10.80 -4.75 -4.57
N PRO A 168 -10.19 -5.28 -5.65
CA PRO A 168 -8.80 -5.78 -5.62
C PRO A 168 -7.80 -4.62 -5.60
N GLY A 169 -6.96 -4.55 -4.56
CA GLY A 169 -5.98 -3.49 -4.31
C GLY A 169 -4.61 -3.68 -4.97
N LYS A 170 -4.50 -4.46 -6.05
CA LYS A 170 -3.23 -4.78 -6.75
C LYS A 170 -2.14 -5.27 -5.77
N ASN A 171 -0.96 -4.64 -5.75
CA ASN A 171 0.13 -4.91 -4.81
C ASN A 171 0.28 -3.82 -3.73
N LEU A 172 -0.80 -3.11 -3.39
CA LEU A 172 -0.78 -2.18 -2.26
C LEU A 172 -0.32 -2.89 -0.98
N LEU A 173 0.59 -2.25 -0.25
CA LEU A 173 0.89 -2.64 1.12
C LEU A 173 -0.34 -2.43 2.02
N PRO A 174 -0.63 -3.31 3.00
CA PRO A 174 -1.82 -3.19 3.85
C PRO A 174 -2.00 -1.82 4.52
N GLU A 175 -0.91 -1.27 5.05
CA GLU A 175 -0.85 0.05 5.69
C GLU A 175 -1.02 1.20 4.69
N VAL A 176 -0.55 1.02 3.45
CA VAL A 176 -0.69 2.03 2.39
C VAL A 176 -2.11 2.01 1.85
N ALA A 177 -2.71 0.83 1.69
CA ALA A 177 -4.13 0.67 1.38
C ALA A 177 -5.02 1.29 2.46
N TYR A 178 -4.67 1.14 3.74
CA TYR A 178 -5.40 1.77 4.85
C TYR A 178 -5.42 3.30 4.71
N VAL A 179 -4.23 3.90 4.53
CA VAL A 179 -4.11 5.35 4.35
C VAL A 179 -4.82 5.80 3.07
N LYS A 180 -4.67 5.06 1.97
CA LYS A 180 -5.31 5.41 0.69
C LYS A 180 -6.83 5.35 0.81
N LEU A 181 -7.39 4.32 1.44
CA LEU A 181 -8.83 4.17 1.60
C LEU A 181 -9.43 5.31 2.42
N GLY A 182 -8.81 5.65 3.56
CA GLY A 182 -9.25 6.80 4.35
C GLY A 182 -9.12 8.13 3.60
N TRP A 183 -8.04 8.33 2.85
CA TRP A 183 -7.86 9.53 2.03
C TRP A 183 -8.92 9.63 0.92
N VAL A 184 -9.18 8.54 0.18
CA VAL A 184 -10.18 8.52 -0.91
C VAL A 184 -11.58 8.81 -0.36
N LEU A 185 -11.98 8.16 0.74
CA LEU A 185 -13.29 8.36 1.35
C LEU A 185 -13.46 9.76 1.96
N GLY A 186 -12.35 10.43 2.31
CA GLY A 186 -12.36 11.85 2.66
C GLY A 186 -12.58 12.79 1.47
N GLN A 187 -12.30 12.35 0.23
CA GLN A 187 -12.42 13.20 -0.97
C GLN A 187 -13.82 13.15 -1.58
N THR A 188 -14.46 11.98 -1.58
CA THR A 188 -15.73 11.77 -2.28
C THR A 188 -16.57 10.67 -1.63
N GLN A 189 -17.89 10.78 -1.82
CA GLN A 189 -18.86 9.77 -1.39
C GLN A 189 -19.45 9.00 -2.59
N ASN A 190 -19.07 9.36 -3.83
CA ASN A 190 -19.56 8.69 -5.02
C ASN A 190 -18.86 7.31 -5.17
N PRO A 191 -19.60 6.19 -5.20
CA PRO A 191 -19.00 4.85 -5.29
C PRO A 191 -18.11 4.62 -6.52
N ASP A 192 -18.47 5.16 -7.68
CA ASP A 192 -17.70 5.01 -8.91
C ASP A 192 -16.40 5.80 -8.84
N GLU A 193 -16.46 7.01 -8.28
CA GLU A 193 -15.27 7.84 -8.06
C GLU A 193 -14.34 7.23 -7.01
N ILE A 194 -14.89 6.68 -5.93
CA ILE A 194 -14.13 5.93 -4.91
C ILE A 194 -13.35 4.79 -5.57
N LYS A 195 -14.04 3.93 -6.34
CA LYS A 195 -13.41 2.80 -7.02
C LYS A 195 -12.33 3.28 -8.01
N SER A 196 -12.62 4.33 -8.76
CA SER A 196 -11.66 4.94 -9.70
C SER A 196 -10.41 5.46 -8.99
N LEU A 197 -10.55 6.21 -7.90
CA LEU A 197 -9.42 6.74 -7.12
C LEU A 197 -8.61 5.65 -6.42
N LEU A 198 -9.25 4.61 -5.90
CA LEU A 198 -8.57 3.45 -5.31
C LEU A 198 -7.70 2.72 -6.34
N LEU A 199 -8.20 2.58 -7.57
CA LEU A 199 -7.51 1.87 -8.67
C LEU A 199 -6.59 2.76 -9.52
N LYS A 200 -6.58 4.07 -9.28
CA LYS A 200 -5.67 5.02 -9.92
C LYS A 200 -4.37 5.12 -9.14
N ASN A 201 -3.23 5.09 -9.84
CA ASN A 201 -1.93 5.32 -9.23
C ASN A 201 -1.73 6.84 -9.03
N ILE A 202 -1.63 7.30 -7.78
CA ILE A 202 -1.60 8.74 -7.44
C ILE A 202 -0.20 9.20 -7.02
N ALA A 203 0.50 8.38 -6.26
CA ALA A 203 1.77 8.65 -5.61
C ALA A 203 2.76 7.46 -5.74
N GLY A 204 2.58 6.60 -6.73
CA GLY A 204 3.43 5.43 -6.96
C GLY A 204 3.23 4.31 -5.95
N GLU A 205 2.03 4.21 -5.36
CA GLU A 205 1.69 3.30 -4.25
C GLU A 205 1.48 1.84 -4.64
N PHE A 206 1.34 1.56 -5.92
CA PHE A 206 1.33 0.21 -6.47
C PHE A 206 2.02 0.22 -7.83
N LEU A 207 2.25 -0.97 -8.36
CA LEU A 207 2.94 -1.18 -9.64
C LEU A 207 1.97 -1.76 -10.65
N GLU A 208 2.29 -1.63 -11.94
CA GLU A 208 1.50 -2.28 -13.00
C GLU A 208 1.92 -3.74 -13.24
N ARG A 209 3.13 -4.12 -12.82
CA ARG A 209 3.64 -5.49 -12.90
C ARG A 209 4.73 -5.73 -11.87
N GLU A 210 5.01 -7.00 -11.62
CA GLU A 210 6.11 -7.41 -10.75
C GLU A 210 7.47 -7.14 -11.40
N ILE A 211 8.44 -6.75 -10.57
CA ILE A 211 9.82 -6.50 -10.98
C ILE A 211 10.66 -7.69 -10.51
N PRO A 212 11.35 -8.44 -11.40
CA PRO A 212 11.98 -9.71 -11.05
C PRO A 212 12.95 -9.66 -9.86
N ILE A 213 13.71 -8.56 -9.74
CA ILE A 213 14.70 -8.40 -8.67
C ILE A 213 14.07 -7.92 -7.34
N SER A 214 12.81 -7.50 -7.33
CA SER A 214 12.23 -6.75 -6.21
C SER A 214 12.01 -7.56 -4.92
N PHE A 215 11.82 -8.88 -5.02
CA PHE A 215 11.57 -9.70 -3.84
C PHE A 215 12.81 -9.84 -2.95
N ASN A 216 13.98 -10.00 -3.58
CA ASN A 216 15.25 -10.30 -2.91
C ASN A 216 16.41 -9.41 -3.42
N TYR A 217 16.14 -8.14 -3.73
CA TYR A 217 17.21 -7.26 -4.22
C TYR A 217 18.31 -7.13 -3.17
N ASN A 218 19.55 -7.37 -3.61
CA ASN A 218 20.74 -7.06 -2.83
C ASN A 218 21.07 -5.59 -3.01
N THR A 219 21.00 -4.83 -1.91
CA THR A 219 21.26 -3.38 -1.93
C THR A 219 22.69 -3.02 -2.28
N ASP A 220 23.64 -3.93 -2.09
CA ASP A 220 25.03 -3.71 -2.45
C ASP A 220 25.31 -4.00 -3.94
N GLU A 221 24.38 -4.65 -4.64
CA GLU A 221 24.46 -4.99 -6.08
C GLU A 221 23.61 -4.07 -6.98
N LEU A 222 22.84 -3.13 -6.38
CA LEU A 222 22.07 -2.10 -7.08
C LEU A 222 22.94 -0.88 -7.44
#